data_AF-A0AAJ1WXM3-F1
#
_entry.id   AF-A0AAJ1WXM3-F1
#
_cell.length_a   1.000
_cell.length_b   1.000
_cell.length_c   1.000
_cell.angle_alpha   90.00
_cell.angle_beta   90.00
_cell.angle_gamma   90.00
#
_symmetry.space_group_name_H-M   'P 1'
#
loop_
_entity.id
_entity.type
_entity.pdbx_description
1 polymer ?
#
loop_
_entity_poly.entity_id
_entity_poly.type
_entity_poly.pdbx_seq_one_letter_code
_entity_poly.pdbx_strand_id
1 'polypeptide(L)' 'MAFAAGYRYRFDPTPEQANLLRRTFGCVRAVYNRALYERETAWRERSERIPFKVISRSLPVWKTEWP' A
#
# COMPACT_ATOMS: atom_id res chain seq x y z
N MET A 1 -18.12 -17.31 25.04
CA MET A 1 -17.50 -16.75 23.82
C MET A 1 -15.99 -16.84 23.99
N ALA A 2 -15.33 -17.79 23.33
CA ALA A 2 -13.88 -17.93 23.39
C ALA A 2 -13.25 -17.09 22.27
N PHE A 3 -12.40 -16.13 22.62
CA PHE A 3 -11.58 -15.42 21.64
C PHE A 3 -10.56 -16.41 21.07
N ALA A 4 -10.44 -16.47 19.74
CA ALA A 4 -9.48 -17.33 19.07
C ALA A 4 -8.06 -17.05 19.61
N ALA A 5 -7.29 -18.11 19.89
CA ALA A 5 -5.91 -17.96 20.31
C ALA A 5 -5.11 -17.26 19.20
N GLY A 6 -4.60 -16.06 19.49
CA GLY A 6 -3.69 -15.36 18.60
C GLY A 6 -2.28 -15.98 18.69
N TYR A 7 -1.67 -16.28 17.55
CA TYR A 7 -0.29 -16.76 17.50
C TYR A 7 0.68 -15.57 17.58
N ARG A 8 1.60 -15.59 18.54
CA ARG A 8 2.72 -14.66 18.62
C ARG A 8 3.98 -15.36 18.16
N TYR A 9 4.59 -14.87 17.09
CA TYR A 9 5.85 -15.38 16.56
C TYR A 9 6.92 -14.29 16.60
N ARG A 10 8.16 -14.69 16.93
CA ARG A 10 9.32 -13.82 16.82
C ARG A 10 9.91 -13.97 15.42
N PHE A 11 9.95 -12.87 14.68
CA PHE A 11 10.50 -12.85 13.33
C PHE A 11 11.90 -12.23 13.35
N ASP A 12 12.92 -13.03 13.08
CA ASP A 12 14.33 -12.62 13.05
C ASP A 12 14.88 -12.76 11.61
N PRO A 13 14.67 -11.76 10.73
CA PRO A 13 15.11 -11.84 9.33
C PRO A 13 16.63 -11.73 9.20
N THR A 14 17.20 -12.39 8.20
CA THR A 14 18.59 -12.15 7.78
C THR A 14 18.74 -10.70 7.28
N PRO A 15 19.97 -10.14 7.24
CA PRO A 15 20.19 -8.79 6.72
C PRO A 15 19.62 -8.57 5.31
N GLU A 16 19.71 -9.58 4.44
CA GLU A 16 19.16 -9.54 3.09
C GLU A 16 17.64 -9.56 3.06
N GLN A 17 17.00 -10.42 3.88
CA GLN A 17 15.54 -10.42 4.05
C GLN A 17 15.05 -9.07 4.59
N ALA A 18 15.74 -8.51 5.58
CA ALA A 18 15.40 -7.20 6.14
C ALA A 18 15.49 -6.09 5.08
N ASN A 19 16.51 -6.12 4.21
CA ASN A 19 16.64 -5.18 3.10
C ASN A 19 15.48 -5.34 2.10
N LEU A 20 15.17 -6.56 1.69
CA LEU A 20 14.04 -6.85 0.81
C LEU A 20 12.73 -6.32 1.38
N LEU A 21 12.45 -6.62 2.66
CA LEU A 21 11.25 -6.16 3.34
C LEU A 21 11.17 -4.63 3.43
N ARG A 22 12.28 -3.94 3.74
CA ARG A 22 12.30 -2.47 3.75
C ARG A 22 11.93 -1.90 2.39
N ARG A 23 12.49 -2.44 1.30
CA ARG A 23 12.16 -2.01 -0.06
C ARG A 23 10.70 -2.29 -0.39
N THR A 24 10.22 -3.50 -0.10
CA THR A 24 8.82 -3.89 -0.33
C THR A 24 7.86 -2.98 0.43
N PHE A 25 8.06 -2.78 1.72
CA PHE A 25 7.19 -1.94 2.54
C PHE A 25 7.26 -0.46 2.14
N GLY A 26 8.44 0.02 1.73
CA GLY A 26 8.60 1.34 1.15
C GLY A 26 7.75 1.54 -0.10
N CYS A 27 7.87 0.62 -1.07
CA CYS A 27 7.07 0.66 -2.30
C CYS A 27 5.56 0.56 -2.01
N VAL A 28 5.15 -0.36 -1.13
CA VAL A 28 3.74 -0.52 -0.73
C VAL A 28 3.20 0.77 -0.12
N ARG A 29 3.95 1.38 0.80
CA ARG A 29 3.55 2.64 1.45
C ARG A 29 3.40 3.78 0.44
N ALA A 30 4.34 3.91 -0.50
CA ALA A 30 4.28 4.94 -1.53
C ALA A 30 3.04 4.80 -2.43
N VAL A 31 2.81 3.58 -2.95
CA VAL A 31 1.63 3.26 -3.78
C VAL A 31 0.34 3.50 -3.02
N TYR A 32 0.25 3.01 -1.77
CA TYR A 32 -0.94 3.15 -0.94
C TYR A 32 -1.28 4.61 -0.66
N ASN A 33 -0.29 5.40 -0.25
CA ASN A 33 -0.51 6.81 0.06
C ASN A 33 -0.96 7.62 -1.17
N ARG A 34 -0.39 7.33 -2.35
CA ARG A 34 -0.81 7.98 -3.60
C ARG A 34 -2.25 7.61 -3.97
N ALA A 35 -2.59 6.33 -3.91
CA ALA A 35 -3.95 5.86 -4.19
C ALA A 35 -4.98 6.42 -3.20
N LEU A 36 -4.61 6.54 -1.92
CA LEU A 36 -5.44 7.15 -0.88
C LEU A 36 -5.68 8.62 -1.18
N TYR A 37 -4.63 9.37 -1.50
CA TYR A 37 -4.72 10.79 -1.87
C TYR A 37 -5.67 10.99 -3.06
N GLU A 38 -5.48 10.25 -4.16
CA GLU A 38 -6.34 10.42 -5.35
C GLU A 38 -7.81 10.10 -5.08
N ARG A 39 -8.10 9.07 -4.27
CA ARG A 39 -9.47 8.73 -3.86
C ARG A 39 -10.08 9.79 -2.97
N GLU A 40 -9.31 10.31 -2.02
CA GLU A 40 -9.78 11.36 -1.11
C GLU A 40 -10.08 12.65 -1.88
N THR A 41 -9.21 13.05 -2.79
CA THR A 41 -9.41 14.19 -3.68
C THR A 41 -10.64 14.01 -4.55
N ALA A 42 -10.81 12.85 -5.19
CA ALA A 42 -11.98 12.55 -6.03
C ALA A 42 -13.30 12.61 -5.23
N TRP A 43 -13.30 12.12 -3.99
CA TRP A 43 -14.47 12.21 -3.14
C TRP A 43 -14.76 13.66 -2.71
N ARG A 44 -13.73 14.39 -2.26
CA ARG A 44 -13.88 15.78 -1.79
C ARG A 44 -14.33 16.73 -2.89
N GLU A 45 -13.79 16.59 -4.10
CA GLU A 45 -14.03 17.52 -5.20
C GLU A 45 -15.23 17.11 -6.07
N ARG A 46 -15.47 15.82 -6.25
CA ARG A 46 -16.44 15.29 -7.23
C ARG A 46 -17.49 14.35 -6.63
N SER A 47 -17.43 14.06 -5.32
CA SER A 47 -18.27 13.02 -4.67
C SER A 47 -18.16 11.65 -5.36
N GLU A 48 -16.99 11.36 -5.94
CA GLU A 48 -16.75 10.16 -6.73
C GLU A 48 -16.00 9.10 -5.92
N ARG A 49 -16.44 7.83 -6.04
CA ARG A 49 -15.72 6.68 -5.47
C ARG A 49 -14.92 5.96 -6.54
N ILE A 50 -13.60 5.95 -6.42
CA ILE A 50 -12.72 5.24 -7.36
C ILE A 50 -12.50 3.79 -6.91
N PRO A 51 -13.01 2.77 -7.65
CA PRO A 51 -12.81 1.37 -7.31
C PRO A 51 -11.36 0.94 -7.57
N PHE A 52 -10.94 -0.16 -6.94
CA PHE A 52 -9.58 -0.71 -7.07
C PHE A 52 -9.13 -0.90 -8.53
N LYS A 53 -9.99 -1.47 -9.37
CA LYS A 53 -9.69 -1.75 -10.79
C LYS A 53 -9.35 -0.49 -11.61
N VAL A 54 -9.89 0.67 -11.20
CA VAL A 54 -9.61 1.95 -11.87
C VAL A 54 -8.29 2.51 -11.38
N ILE A 55 -8.12 2.66 -10.05
CA ILE A 55 -6.89 3.25 -9.49
C ILE A 55 -5.64 2.40 -9.78
N SER A 56 -5.77 1.07 -9.87
CA SER A 56 -4.65 0.17 -10.18
C SER A 56 -4.09 0.38 -11.59
N ARG A 57 -4.87 0.99 -12.50
CA ARG A 57 -4.41 1.31 -13.86
C ARG A 57 -3.47 2.51 -13.90
N SER A 58 -3.42 3.32 -12.84
CA SER A 58 -2.50 4.46 -12.73
C SER A 58 -1.06 4.05 -12.40
N LEU A 59 -0.81 2.80 -11.99
CA LEU A 59 0.51 2.32 -11.58
C LEU A 59 1.63 2.53 -12.62
N PRO A 60 1.44 2.29 -13.93
CA PRO A 60 2.48 2.54 -14.93
C PRO A 60 2.85 4.03 -15.00
N VAL A 61 1.86 4.92 -14.87
CA VAL A 61 2.07 6.37 -14.91
C VAL A 61 2.86 6.81 -13.68
N TRP A 62 2.44 6.41 -12.48
CA TRP A 62 3.16 6.75 -11.25
C TRP A 62 4.60 6.23 -11.24
N LYS A 63 4.84 5.07 -11.84
CA LYS A 63 6.19 4.51 -11.97
C LYS A 63 7.11 5.40 -12.81
N THR A 64 6.57 6.12 -13.80
CA THR A 64 7.34 7.07 -14.63
C THR A 64 7.54 8.42 -13.94
N GLU A 65 6.61 8.83 -13.07
CA GLU A 65 6.68 10.09 -12.32
C GLU A 65 7.66 10.04 -11.13
N TRP A 66 8.01 8.84 -10.66
CA TRP A 66 8.97 8.67 -9.58
C TRP A 66 10.41 8.78 -10.10
N PRO A 67 11.30 9.50 -9.38
CA PRO A 67 12.70 9.64 -9.75
C PRO A 67 13.46 8.31 -9.69
#